data_AF-A0AAN5CZ87-F1
#
_entry.id   AF-A0AAN5CZ87-F1
#
_cell.length_a   1.000
_cell.length_b   1.000
_cell.length_c   1.000
_cell.angle_alpha   90.00
_cell.angle_beta   90.00
_cell.angle_gamma   90.00
#
_symmetry.space_group_name_H-M   'P 1'
#
loop_
_entity.id
_entity.type
_entity.pdbx_description
1 polymer ?
#
loop_
_entity_poly.entity_id
_entity_poly.type
_entity_poly.pdbx_seq_one_letter_code
_entity_poly.pdbx_strand_id
1 'polypeptide(L)'
;MEKIERCSKLEGVVDINDGGPDEMIINTEWGAFGDDGAMDSIRTRFDEEVDRGSINPGKQLFEKMISGMYMGEIVRVVLERLAREGLLFNGEYEAISVPGSFPTKFVSEIESDVLEDEDRSFQKTFQILEDIGVENVSAMDCANVAYVCSLVSTRAAHMTAAGIAMLLNRMNKKYVTVGVDGSVYRFHPSFPKLLDEKIDNPIKGDLEYQLMLSEDGSGRGAALVAAVASRVKRERGEK
;
A
#
# COMPACT_ATOMS: atom_id res chain seq x y z
N MET A 1 5.61 19.21 2.67
CA MET A 1 6.01 19.89 3.92
C MET A 1 4.81 20.67 4.41
N GLU A 2 4.59 20.67 5.72
CA GLU A 2 3.47 21.35 6.39
C GLU A 2 3.97 22.67 6.98
N LYS A 3 3.12 23.69 7.01
CA LYS A 3 3.48 24.95 7.66
C LYS A 3 3.54 24.76 9.18
N ILE A 4 4.58 25.25 9.83
CA ILE A 4 4.76 25.14 11.28
C ILE A 4 3.56 25.73 12.04
N GLU A 5 2.98 26.83 11.54
CA GLU A 5 1.76 27.45 12.10
C GLU A 5 0.54 26.50 12.17
N ARG A 6 0.52 25.43 11.36
CA ARG A 6 -0.55 24.43 11.31
C ARG A 6 -0.22 23.17 12.12
N CYS A 7 0.95 23.13 12.74
CA CYS A 7 1.40 22.02 13.57
C CYS A 7 1.13 22.33 15.05
N SER A 8 -0.08 22.03 15.53
CA SER A 8 -0.50 22.32 16.92
C SER A 8 0.44 21.73 17.99
N LYS A 9 1.12 20.61 17.71
CA LYS A 9 2.11 20.00 18.62
C LYS A 9 3.40 20.83 18.78
N LEU A 10 3.64 21.80 17.91
CA LEU A 10 4.81 22.70 17.95
C LEU A 10 4.46 24.08 18.50
N GLU A 11 3.19 24.33 18.80
CA GLU A 11 2.74 25.60 19.38
C GLU A 11 3.44 25.84 20.71
N GLY A 12 4.14 26.97 20.83
CA GLY A 12 4.95 27.32 22.01
C GLY A 12 6.28 26.57 22.15
N VAL A 13 6.59 25.63 21.25
CA VAL A 13 7.87 24.90 21.23
C VAL A 13 8.86 25.52 20.26
N VAL A 14 8.38 26.03 19.12
CA VAL A 14 9.18 26.66 18.07
C VAL A 14 8.78 28.13 17.94
N ASP A 15 9.75 29.04 17.96
CA ASP A 15 9.50 30.44 17.62
C ASP A 15 9.48 30.60 16.09
N ILE A 16 8.29 30.79 15.54
CA ILE A 16 8.10 30.99 14.09
C ILE A 16 8.70 32.31 13.57
N ASN A 17 9.14 33.21 14.46
CA ASN A 17 9.79 34.47 14.11
C ASN A 17 11.32 34.43 14.28
N ASP A 18 11.91 33.25 14.53
CA ASP A 18 13.35 33.08 14.73
C ASP A 18 14.20 33.23 13.44
N GLY A 19 13.54 33.51 12.30
CA GLY A 19 14.18 33.61 10.98
C GLY A 19 14.53 32.25 10.35
N GLY A 20 14.10 31.14 10.96
CA GLY A 20 14.20 29.80 10.44
C GLY A 20 13.14 29.46 9.38
N PRO A 21 13.18 28.22 8.84
CA PRO A 21 12.16 27.75 7.90
C PRO A 21 10.77 27.76 8.52
N ASP A 22 9.77 28.12 7.73
CA ASP A 22 8.34 28.16 8.11
C ASP A 22 7.60 26.83 7.84
N GLU A 23 8.26 25.86 7.20
CA GLU A 23 7.74 24.54 6.90
C GLU A 23 8.54 23.41 7.57
N MET A 24 7.85 22.32 7.88
CA MET A 24 8.42 21.11 8.47
C MET A 24 8.02 19.85 7.69
N ILE A 25 8.94 18.88 7.63
CA ILE A 25 8.64 17.53 7.15
C ILE A 25 7.87 16.79 8.24
N ILE A 26 6.71 16.24 7.90
CA ILE A 26 5.90 15.44 8.80
C ILE A 26 6.01 13.98 8.38
N ASN A 27 6.49 13.14 9.30
CA ASN A 27 6.28 11.71 9.19
C ASN A 27 4.86 11.41 9.70
N THR A 28 4.00 10.93 8.81
CA THR A 28 2.59 10.71 9.13
C THR A 28 2.37 9.43 9.93
N GLU A 29 3.25 8.42 9.79
CA GLU A 29 3.02 7.06 10.30
C GLU A 29 1.59 6.57 10.03
N TRP A 30 1.07 6.88 8.84
CA TRP A 30 -0.36 6.72 8.51
C TRP A 30 -0.84 5.26 8.46
N GLY A 31 0.07 4.29 8.62
CA GLY A 31 -0.27 2.88 8.71
C GLY A 31 -1.20 2.57 9.88
N ALA A 32 -1.11 3.36 10.96
CA ALA A 32 -1.98 3.28 12.13
C ALA A 32 -3.36 3.96 11.96
N PHE A 33 -3.65 4.53 10.79
CA PHE A 33 -4.98 5.11 10.55
C PHE A 33 -6.06 4.01 10.74
N GLY A 34 -7.13 4.37 11.45
CA GLY A 34 -8.26 3.50 11.81
C GLY A 34 -8.03 2.53 12.96
N ASP A 35 -6.85 2.52 13.61
CA ASP A 35 -6.62 1.79 14.88
C ASP A 35 -7.60 2.24 16.01
N ASP A 36 -8.23 3.39 15.85
CA ASP A 36 -9.26 3.98 16.72
C ASP A 36 -10.70 3.63 16.33
N GLY A 37 -10.88 2.77 15.32
CA GLY A 37 -12.18 2.34 14.79
C GLY A 37 -12.70 3.20 13.63
N ALA A 38 -11.97 4.23 13.18
CA ALA A 38 -12.41 5.11 12.09
C ALA A 38 -12.64 4.39 10.74
N MET A 39 -12.12 3.17 10.58
CA MET A 39 -12.25 2.36 9.36
C MET A 39 -13.10 1.09 9.53
N ASP A 40 -13.75 0.89 10.68
CA ASP A 40 -14.48 -0.36 10.96
C ASP A 40 -15.61 -0.62 9.93
N SER A 41 -16.18 0.43 9.35
CA SER A 41 -17.23 0.31 8.34
C SER A 41 -16.76 -0.20 6.97
N ILE A 42 -15.46 -0.12 6.68
CA ILE A 42 -14.88 -0.55 5.39
C ILE A 42 -14.03 -1.81 5.50
N ARG A 43 -13.65 -2.20 6.72
CA ARG A 43 -12.94 -3.45 6.97
C ARG A 43 -13.87 -4.63 6.73
N THR A 44 -13.35 -5.64 6.06
CA THR A 44 -14.06 -6.90 5.85
C THR A 44 -13.67 -7.90 6.93
N ARG A 45 -14.47 -8.97 7.06
CA ARG A 45 -14.12 -10.12 7.90
C ARG A 45 -12.73 -10.72 7.57
N PHE A 46 -12.29 -10.59 6.32
CA PHE A 46 -10.98 -11.08 5.88
C PHE A 46 -9.85 -10.19 6.42
N ASP A 47 -10.05 -8.88 6.44
CA ASP A 47 -9.11 -7.93 7.05
C ASP A 47 -9.01 -8.13 8.57
N GLU A 48 -10.14 -8.44 9.22
CA GLU A 48 -10.17 -8.79 10.65
C GLU A 48 -9.46 -10.10 10.96
N GLU A 49 -9.55 -11.09 10.08
CA GLU A 49 -8.86 -12.37 10.23
C GLU A 49 -7.34 -12.21 10.09
N VAL A 50 -6.89 -11.50 9.05
CA VAL A 50 -5.46 -11.18 8.86
C VAL A 50 -4.91 -10.35 10.03
N ASP A 51 -5.68 -9.36 10.51
CA ASP A 51 -5.29 -8.55 11.66
C ASP A 51 -5.13 -9.39 12.94
N ARG A 52 -6.07 -10.29 13.21
CA ARG A 52 -6.03 -11.18 14.39
C ARG A 52 -4.86 -12.15 14.36
N GLY A 53 -4.48 -12.62 13.17
CA GLY A 53 -3.35 -13.51 12.96
C GLY A 53 -1.99 -12.81 12.87
N SER A 54 -1.94 -11.47 12.87
CA SER A 54 -0.69 -10.73 12.71
C SER A 54 0.12 -10.63 14.00
N ILE A 55 1.38 -10.18 13.87
CA ILE A 55 2.28 -9.91 15.01
C ILE A 55 1.81 -8.79 15.95
N ASN A 56 0.86 -7.97 15.49
CA ASN A 56 0.40 -6.74 16.13
C ASN A 56 -1.12 -6.54 15.93
N PRO A 57 -1.97 -7.42 16.50
CA PRO A 57 -3.43 -7.31 16.33
C PRO A 57 -3.98 -5.97 16.83
N GLY A 58 -4.92 -5.39 16.08
CA GLY A 58 -5.53 -4.08 16.38
C GLY A 58 -4.60 -2.89 16.15
N LYS A 59 -3.47 -3.09 15.47
CA LYS A 59 -2.50 -2.05 15.12
C LYS A 59 -2.17 -2.06 13.64
N GLN A 60 -1.76 -0.90 13.13
CA GLN A 60 -1.38 -0.71 11.72
C GLN A 60 -2.49 -1.15 10.76
N LEU A 61 -3.75 -0.87 11.10
CA LEU A 61 -4.90 -1.41 10.36
C LEU A 61 -4.94 -0.93 8.90
N PHE A 62 -4.55 0.30 8.63
CA PHE A 62 -4.46 0.82 7.27
C PHE A 62 -3.34 0.16 6.48
N GLU A 63 -2.17 0.01 7.09
CA GLU A 63 -1.02 -0.68 6.48
C GLU A 63 -1.38 -2.12 6.08
N LYS A 64 -2.11 -2.83 6.94
CA LYS A 64 -2.56 -4.21 6.67
C LYS A 64 -3.44 -4.33 5.44
N MET A 65 -4.17 -3.27 5.07
CA MET A 65 -5.04 -3.31 3.90
C MET A 65 -4.35 -2.89 2.59
N ILE A 66 -3.16 -2.27 2.65
CA ILE A 66 -2.50 -1.68 1.47
C ILE A 66 -1.11 -2.25 1.18
N SER A 67 -0.40 -2.79 2.17
CA SER A 67 1.02 -3.09 2.03
C SER A 67 1.27 -4.49 1.47
N GLY A 68 2.43 -4.65 0.83
CA GLY A 68 2.87 -5.93 0.27
C GLY A 68 3.19 -7.00 1.32
N MET A 69 3.21 -6.68 2.61
CA MET A 69 3.36 -7.68 3.67
C MET A 69 2.06 -8.48 3.88
N TYR A 70 0.90 -7.86 3.62
CA TYR A 70 -0.40 -8.42 3.99
C TYR A 70 -1.32 -8.71 2.79
N MET A 71 -1.08 -8.07 1.64
CA MET A 71 -1.91 -8.25 0.44
C MET A 71 -2.11 -9.72 0.05
N GLY A 72 -1.01 -10.49 -0.02
CA GLY A 72 -1.08 -11.92 -0.31
C GLY A 72 -1.84 -12.73 0.75
N GLU A 73 -1.70 -12.37 2.04
CA GLU A 73 -2.40 -13.06 3.13
C GLU A 73 -3.92 -12.79 3.09
N ILE A 74 -4.34 -11.58 2.68
CA ILE A 74 -5.76 -11.26 2.48
C ILE A 74 -6.34 -12.12 1.34
N VAL A 75 -5.61 -12.23 0.22
CA VAL A 75 -6.00 -13.10 -0.88
C VAL A 75 -6.11 -14.55 -0.38
N ARG A 76 -5.10 -15.04 0.33
CA ARG A 76 -5.07 -16.41 0.88
C ARG A 76 -6.30 -16.72 1.73
N VAL A 77 -6.65 -15.86 2.68
CA VAL A 77 -7.81 -16.04 3.56
C VAL A 77 -9.12 -16.06 2.76
N VAL A 78 -9.26 -15.22 1.73
CA VAL A 78 -10.43 -15.25 0.85
C VAL A 78 -10.51 -16.59 0.10
N LEU A 79 -9.39 -17.06 -0.47
CA LEU A 79 -9.34 -18.32 -1.22
C LEU A 79 -9.61 -19.52 -0.31
N GLU A 80 -9.01 -19.57 0.88
CA GLU A 80 -9.28 -20.60 1.89
C GLU A 80 -10.76 -20.64 2.24
N ARG A 81 -11.39 -19.48 2.44
CA ARG A 81 -12.81 -19.42 2.77
C ARG A 81 -13.68 -19.98 1.63
N LEU A 82 -13.39 -19.60 0.38
CA LEU A 82 -14.12 -20.07 -0.79
C LEU A 82 -13.94 -21.58 -0.98
N ALA A 83 -12.72 -22.09 -0.77
CA ALA A 83 -12.44 -23.52 -0.81
C ALA A 83 -13.20 -24.28 0.29
N ARG A 84 -13.19 -23.81 1.55
CA ARG A 84 -13.98 -24.42 2.64
C ARG A 84 -15.48 -24.45 2.36
N GLU A 85 -16.00 -23.50 1.59
CA GLU A 85 -17.40 -23.46 1.17
C GLU A 85 -17.70 -24.32 -0.08
N GLY A 86 -16.69 -25.01 -0.63
CA GLY A 86 -16.81 -25.85 -1.83
C GLY A 86 -16.95 -25.05 -3.12
N LEU A 87 -16.60 -23.76 -3.11
CA LEU A 87 -16.70 -22.86 -4.27
C LEU A 87 -15.42 -22.80 -5.11
N LEU A 88 -14.29 -23.23 -4.53
CA LEU A 88 -13.00 -23.38 -5.21
C LEU A 88 -12.40 -24.76 -4.90
N PHE A 89 -11.52 -25.22 -5.79
CA PHE A 89 -10.62 -26.36 -5.57
C PHE A 89 -11.34 -27.64 -5.14
N ASN A 90 -12.58 -27.84 -5.59
CA ASN A 90 -13.45 -28.95 -5.19
C ASN A 90 -13.61 -29.14 -3.67
N GLY A 91 -13.41 -28.09 -2.88
CA GLY A 91 -13.47 -28.16 -1.43
C GLY A 91 -12.15 -28.44 -0.73
N GLU A 92 -11.04 -28.63 -1.45
CA GLU A 92 -9.71 -28.85 -0.87
C GLU A 92 -9.10 -27.51 -0.44
N TYR A 93 -8.79 -27.36 0.85
CA TYR A 93 -8.37 -26.08 1.43
C TYR A 93 -7.09 -26.17 2.26
N GLU A 94 -6.58 -27.37 2.51
CA GLU A 94 -5.47 -27.65 3.41
C GLU A 94 -4.18 -26.94 2.97
N ALA A 95 -3.83 -27.03 1.69
CA ALA A 95 -2.65 -26.40 1.13
C ALA A 95 -2.69 -24.87 1.24
N ILE A 96 -3.83 -24.25 0.88
CA ILE A 96 -4.01 -22.80 0.93
C ILE A 96 -4.22 -22.27 2.36
N SER A 97 -4.49 -23.14 3.34
CA SER A 97 -4.67 -22.75 4.76
C SER A 97 -3.38 -22.36 5.47
N VAL A 98 -2.22 -22.69 4.90
CA VAL A 98 -0.92 -22.41 5.52
C VAL A 98 -0.63 -20.90 5.46
N PRO A 99 -0.50 -20.18 6.59
CA PRO A 99 -0.22 -18.74 6.57
C PRO A 99 1.06 -18.43 5.78
N GLY A 100 1.01 -17.39 4.94
CA GLY A 100 2.12 -17.01 4.07
C GLY A 100 2.36 -17.91 2.85
N SER A 101 1.52 -18.92 2.59
CA SER A 101 1.60 -19.75 1.37
C SER A 101 1.33 -18.95 0.09
N PHE A 102 0.72 -17.78 0.20
CA PHE A 102 0.40 -16.91 -0.92
C PHE A 102 1.11 -15.54 -0.77
N PRO A 103 2.41 -15.43 -1.06
CA PRO A 103 3.12 -14.16 -1.02
C PRO A 103 2.58 -13.15 -2.04
N THR A 104 2.71 -11.86 -1.76
CA THR A 104 2.30 -10.77 -2.67
C THR A 104 2.93 -10.85 -4.06
N LYS A 105 4.09 -11.48 -4.19
CA LYS A 105 4.70 -11.77 -5.49
C LYS A 105 3.75 -12.53 -6.42
N PHE A 106 3.00 -13.50 -5.89
CA PHE A 106 2.02 -14.26 -6.67
C PHE A 106 0.87 -13.39 -7.16
N VAL A 107 0.40 -12.44 -6.35
CA VAL A 107 -0.63 -11.47 -6.77
C VAL A 107 -0.16 -10.71 -8.01
N SER A 108 1.08 -10.19 -7.99
CA SER A 108 1.67 -9.48 -9.13
C SER A 108 1.83 -10.40 -10.36
N GLU A 109 2.34 -11.63 -10.18
CA GLU A 109 2.58 -12.56 -11.29
C GLU A 109 1.27 -13.02 -11.96
N ILE A 110 0.23 -13.27 -11.16
CA ILE A 110 -1.10 -13.66 -11.65
C ILE A 110 -1.75 -12.51 -12.43
N GLU A 111 -1.72 -11.28 -11.89
CA GLU A 111 -2.27 -10.14 -12.63
C GLU A 111 -1.47 -9.80 -13.90
N SER A 112 -0.15 -10.01 -13.89
CA SER A 112 0.68 -9.86 -15.09
C SER A 112 0.28 -10.87 -16.15
N ASP A 113 0.05 -12.14 -15.76
CA ASP A 113 -0.44 -13.19 -16.66
C ASP A 113 -1.72 -12.76 -17.37
N VAL A 114 -2.70 -12.24 -16.62
CA VAL A 114 -4.00 -11.83 -17.17
C VAL A 114 -3.89 -10.67 -18.16
N LEU A 115 -2.88 -9.80 -18.01
CA LEU A 115 -2.66 -8.67 -18.91
C LEU A 115 -1.86 -9.05 -20.16
N GLU A 116 -0.98 -10.04 -20.04
CA GLU A 116 -0.08 -10.50 -21.12
C GLU A 116 -0.70 -11.62 -21.98
N ASP A 117 -1.56 -12.44 -21.40
CA ASP A 117 -2.14 -13.63 -22.02
C ASP A 117 -3.49 -13.34 -22.66
N GLU A 118 -3.48 -13.05 -23.97
CA GLU A 118 -4.69 -12.81 -24.77
C GLU A 118 -5.65 -14.01 -24.78
N ASP A 119 -5.11 -15.23 -24.66
CA ASP A 119 -5.88 -16.48 -24.67
C ASP A 119 -6.49 -16.82 -23.31
N ARG A 120 -6.12 -16.08 -22.25
CA ARG A 120 -6.55 -16.30 -20.85
C ARG A 120 -6.39 -17.76 -20.42
N SER A 121 -5.23 -18.33 -20.72
CA SER A 121 -4.86 -19.69 -20.35
C SER A 121 -4.52 -19.84 -18.86
N PHE A 122 -4.20 -18.73 -18.17
CA PHE A 122 -3.89 -18.68 -16.74
C PHE A 122 -2.71 -19.58 -16.31
N GLN A 123 -1.73 -19.80 -17.20
CA GLN A 123 -0.61 -20.71 -16.97
C GLN A 123 0.16 -20.41 -15.67
N LYS A 124 0.42 -19.13 -15.37
CA LYS A 124 1.12 -18.78 -14.12
C LYS A 124 0.26 -19.09 -12.90
N THR A 125 -1.06 -18.87 -12.99
CA THR A 125 -1.98 -19.17 -11.89
C THR A 125 -2.02 -20.67 -11.61
N PHE A 126 -2.05 -21.50 -12.65
CA PHE A 126 -1.96 -22.96 -12.51
C PHE A 126 -0.66 -23.37 -11.81
N GLN A 127 0.49 -22.88 -12.29
CA GLN A 127 1.78 -23.24 -11.71
C GLN A 127 1.89 -22.82 -10.24
N ILE A 128 1.43 -21.61 -9.91
CA ILE A 128 1.44 -21.12 -8.53
C ILE A 128 0.59 -21.99 -7.62
N LEU A 129 -0.61 -22.37 -8.06
CA LEU A 129 -1.50 -23.23 -7.27
C LEU A 129 -0.92 -24.64 -7.10
N GLU A 130 -0.29 -25.20 -8.13
CA GLU A 130 0.43 -26.47 -8.06
C GLU A 130 1.61 -26.39 -7.08
N ASP A 131 2.41 -25.31 -7.13
CA ASP A 131 3.56 -25.08 -6.24
C ASP A 131 3.13 -24.95 -4.77
N ILE A 132 1.94 -24.40 -4.51
CA ILE A 132 1.32 -24.35 -3.17
C ILE A 132 0.85 -25.74 -2.71
N GLY A 133 0.61 -26.66 -3.65
CA GLY A 133 0.10 -28.00 -3.38
C GLY A 133 -1.41 -28.12 -3.51
N VAL A 134 -2.06 -27.23 -4.26
CA VAL A 134 -3.49 -27.36 -4.61
C VAL A 134 -3.61 -28.32 -5.80
N GLU A 135 -4.33 -29.42 -5.61
CA GLU A 135 -4.54 -30.42 -6.65
C GLU A 135 -5.83 -30.16 -7.44
N ASN A 136 -5.97 -30.80 -8.60
CA ASN A 136 -7.20 -30.81 -9.41
C ASN A 136 -7.77 -29.41 -9.77
N VAL A 137 -6.88 -28.41 -9.92
CA VAL A 137 -7.24 -27.04 -10.28
C VAL A 137 -7.92 -26.99 -11.64
N SER A 138 -9.03 -26.27 -11.74
CA SER A 138 -9.72 -25.99 -13.00
C SER A 138 -9.39 -24.61 -13.55
N ALA A 139 -9.64 -24.38 -14.85
CA ALA A 139 -9.50 -23.05 -15.43
C ALA A 139 -10.43 -22.00 -14.77
N MET A 140 -11.57 -22.45 -14.24
CA MET A 140 -12.50 -21.59 -13.50
C MET A 140 -11.92 -21.18 -12.14
N ASP A 141 -11.22 -22.10 -11.46
CA ASP A 141 -10.51 -21.76 -10.22
C ASP A 141 -9.44 -20.69 -10.49
N CYS A 142 -8.65 -20.86 -11.54
CA CYS A 142 -7.64 -19.86 -11.93
C CYS A 142 -8.27 -18.49 -12.22
N ALA A 143 -9.37 -18.45 -12.97
CA ALA A 143 -10.08 -17.21 -13.26
C ALA A 143 -10.59 -16.53 -11.97
N ASN A 144 -11.13 -17.31 -11.03
CA ASN A 144 -11.59 -16.79 -9.74
C ASN A 144 -10.44 -16.30 -8.86
N VAL A 145 -9.31 -17.03 -8.81
CA VAL A 145 -8.11 -16.62 -8.09
C VAL A 145 -7.58 -15.29 -8.63
N ALA A 146 -7.46 -15.16 -9.95
CA ALA A 146 -7.04 -13.93 -10.59
C ALA A 146 -8.02 -12.78 -10.30
N TYR A 147 -9.32 -13.06 -10.28
CA TYR A 147 -10.33 -12.07 -9.93
C TYR A 147 -10.19 -11.60 -8.47
N VAL A 148 -10.00 -12.51 -7.52
CA VAL A 148 -9.75 -12.16 -6.10
C VAL A 148 -8.48 -11.31 -5.96
N CYS A 149 -7.39 -11.67 -6.65
CA CYS A 149 -6.15 -10.87 -6.68
C CYS A 149 -6.46 -9.43 -7.12
N SER A 150 -7.16 -9.28 -8.24
CA SER A 150 -7.51 -7.96 -8.80
C SER A 150 -8.36 -7.11 -7.85
N LEU A 151 -9.28 -7.72 -7.09
CA LEU A 151 -10.12 -7.01 -6.13
C LEU A 151 -9.29 -6.47 -4.96
N VAL A 152 -8.41 -7.30 -4.40
CA VAL A 152 -7.58 -6.94 -3.24
C VAL A 152 -6.55 -5.88 -3.62
N SER A 153 -5.85 -6.05 -4.74
CA SER A 153 -4.83 -5.10 -5.21
C SER A 153 -5.45 -3.75 -5.62
N THR A 154 -6.60 -3.77 -6.30
CA THR A 154 -7.35 -2.56 -6.68
C THR A 154 -7.81 -1.80 -5.45
N ARG A 155 -8.35 -2.49 -4.44
CA ARG A 155 -8.71 -1.86 -3.17
C ARG A 155 -7.49 -1.21 -2.50
N ALA A 156 -6.37 -1.93 -2.42
CA ALA A 156 -5.13 -1.41 -1.84
C ALA A 156 -4.64 -0.14 -2.56
N ALA A 157 -4.65 -0.14 -3.89
CA ALA A 157 -4.30 1.03 -4.69
C ALA A 157 -5.26 2.21 -4.42
N HIS A 158 -6.56 1.95 -4.41
CA HIS A 158 -7.56 3.00 -4.16
C HIS A 158 -7.49 3.61 -2.76
N MET A 159 -7.23 2.79 -1.74
CA MET A 159 -7.05 3.28 -0.37
C MET A 159 -5.79 4.13 -0.25
N THR A 160 -4.69 3.68 -0.86
CA THR A 160 -3.44 4.45 -0.94
C THR A 160 -3.66 5.79 -1.67
N ALA A 161 -4.40 5.79 -2.77
CA ALA A 161 -4.76 6.98 -3.53
C ALA A 161 -5.53 7.99 -2.68
N ALA A 162 -6.51 7.53 -1.90
CA ALA A 162 -7.29 8.39 -1.00
C ALA A 162 -6.38 9.07 0.05
N GLY A 163 -5.41 8.34 0.60
CA GLY A 163 -4.40 8.89 1.50
C GLY A 163 -3.55 9.97 0.83
N ILE A 164 -3.00 9.68 -0.35
CA ILE A 164 -2.16 10.63 -1.10
C ILE A 164 -2.95 11.89 -1.45
N ALA A 165 -4.16 11.74 -1.98
CA ALA A 165 -5.01 12.87 -2.34
C ALA A 165 -5.39 13.74 -1.13
N MET A 166 -5.62 13.14 0.04
CA MET A 166 -5.83 13.90 1.27
C MET A 166 -4.63 14.78 1.58
N LEU A 167 -3.41 14.25 1.47
CA LEU A 167 -2.18 15.01 1.69
C LEU A 167 -1.99 16.12 0.65
N LEU A 168 -2.26 15.84 -0.63
CA LEU A 168 -2.19 16.85 -1.71
C LEU A 168 -3.17 18.00 -1.46
N ASN A 169 -4.43 17.66 -1.12
CA ASN A 169 -5.45 18.64 -0.76
C ASN A 169 -5.08 19.45 0.48
N ARG A 170 -4.46 18.82 1.48
CA ARG A 170 -4.01 19.49 2.70
C ARG A 170 -2.85 20.45 2.42
N MET A 171 -1.89 20.02 1.61
CA MET A 171 -0.75 20.85 1.19
C MET A 171 -1.21 22.05 0.35
N ASN A 172 -2.22 21.86 -0.51
CA ASN A 172 -2.81 22.89 -1.36
C ASN A 172 -1.74 23.67 -2.17
N LYS A 173 -0.76 22.93 -2.72
CA LYS A 173 0.30 23.46 -3.59
C LYS A 173 -0.08 23.16 -5.03
N LYS A 174 0.04 24.14 -5.92
CA LYS A 174 -0.34 24.01 -7.34
C LYS A 174 0.24 22.78 -8.02
N TYR A 175 1.48 22.42 -7.70
CA TYR A 175 2.17 21.29 -8.27
C TYR A 175 2.95 20.53 -7.18
N VAL A 176 2.80 19.20 -7.12
CA VAL A 176 3.52 18.35 -6.16
C VAL A 176 4.07 17.09 -6.84
N THR A 177 5.38 16.85 -6.68
CA THR A 177 5.97 15.53 -6.98
C THR A 177 5.85 14.63 -5.76
N VAL A 178 5.22 13.48 -5.93
CA VAL A 178 5.13 12.43 -4.91
C VAL A 178 6.21 11.40 -5.21
N GLY A 179 7.26 11.37 -4.39
CA GLY A 179 8.28 10.31 -4.45
C GLY A 179 7.72 9.01 -3.88
N VAL A 180 7.72 7.94 -4.66
CA VAL A 180 7.18 6.63 -4.26
C VAL A 180 8.30 5.59 -4.29
N ASP A 181 8.31 4.71 -3.29
CA ASP A 181 9.14 3.51 -3.25
C ASP A 181 8.33 2.36 -2.63
N GLY A 182 8.73 1.12 -2.92
CA GLY A 182 8.08 -0.10 -2.44
C GLY A 182 7.88 -1.14 -3.55
N SER A 183 7.99 -2.41 -3.17
CA SER A 183 7.90 -3.54 -4.11
C SER A 183 6.54 -3.62 -4.82
N VAL A 184 5.44 -3.34 -4.12
CA VAL A 184 4.09 -3.35 -4.73
C VAL A 184 4.01 -2.32 -5.85
N TYR A 185 4.40 -1.07 -5.61
CA TYR A 185 4.39 -0.04 -6.63
C TYR A 185 5.37 -0.34 -7.79
N ARG A 186 6.52 -0.95 -7.49
CA ARG A 186 7.55 -1.27 -8.51
C ARG A 186 7.17 -2.45 -9.41
N PHE A 187 6.58 -3.51 -8.85
CA PHE A 187 6.47 -4.81 -9.51
C PHE A 187 5.03 -5.24 -9.82
N HIS A 188 4.02 -4.63 -9.20
CA HIS A 188 2.63 -4.95 -9.52
C HIS A 188 2.20 -4.25 -10.81
N PRO A 189 1.66 -4.98 -11.80
CA PRO A 189 1.53 -4.46 -13.16
C PRO A 189 0.51 -3.32 -13.28
N SER A 190 -0.56 -3.38 -12.50
CA SER A 190 -1.68 -2.44 -12.53
C SER A 190 -1.63 -1.38 -11.44
N PHE A 191 -0.80 -1.54 -10.40
CA PHE A 191 -0.90 -0.73 -9.18
C PHE A 191 -0.56 0.75 -9.41
N PRO A 192 0.53 1.12 -10.12
CA PRO A 192 0.82 2.53 -10.40
C PRO A 192 -0.31 3.23 -11.17
N LYS A 193 -0.86 2.55 -12.17
CA LYS A 193 -1.96 3.07 -12.98
C LYS A 193 -3.24 3.27 -12.16
N LEU A 194 -3.64 2.26 -11.41
CA LEU A 194 -4.84 2.32 -10.53
C LEU A 194 -4.69 3.41 -9.45
N LEU A 195 -3.47 3.58 -8.94
CA LEU A 195 -3.17 4.62 -7.97
C LEU A 195 -3.35 6.02 -8.58
N ASP A 196 -2.72 6.28 -9.73
CA ASP A 196 -2.78 7.55 -10.46
C ASP A 196 -4.22 7.91 -10.85
N GLU A 197 -4.92 7.01 -11.54
CA GLU A 197 -6.32 7.20 -11.94
C GLU A 197 -7.25 7.47 -10.74
N LYS A 198 -6.95 6.88 -9.58
CA LYS A 198 -7.80 7.05 -8.40
C LYS A 198 -7.52 8.34 -7.66
N ILE A 199 -6.28 8.84 -7.63
CA ILE A 199 -5.89 10.08 -6.96
C ILE A 199 -6.64 11.27 -7.58
N ASP A 200 -6.86 11.28 -8.89
CA ASP A 200 -7.53 12.37 -9.60
C ASP A 200 -8.96 12.65 -9.10
N ASN A 201 -9.66 11.63 -8.59
CA ASN A 201 -11.06 11.76 -8.18
C ASN A 201 -11.27 12.67 -6.94
N PRO A 202 -10.54 12.47 -5.82
CA PRO A 202 -10.68 13.28 -4.60
C PRO A 202 -9.86 14.59 -4.57
N ILE A 203 -8.97 14.85 -5.54
CA ILE A 203 -8.20 16.10 -5.57
C ILE A 203 -9.14 17.29 -5.85
N LYS A 204 -8.90 18.42 -5.18
CA LYS A 204 -9.71 19.64 -5.28
C LYS A 204 -9.10 20.66 -6.24
N GLY A 205 -9.94 21.28 -7.06
CA GLY A 205 -9.55 22.42 -7.90
C GLY A 205 -8.51 22.05 -8.94
N ASP A 206 -7.58 22.96 -9.20
CA ASP A 206 -6.55 22.84 -10.25
C ASP A 206 -5.20 22.35 -9.68
N LEU A 207 -5.22 21.46 -8.69
CA LEU A 207 -3.99 20.88 -8.14
C LEU A 207 -3.44 19.85 -9.12
N GLU A 208 -2.16 20.00 -9.47
CA GLU A 208 -1.42 19.07 -10.31
C GLU A 208 -0.43 18.25 -9.47
N TYR A 209 -0.18 17.02 -9.89
CA TYR A 209 0.84 16.18 -9.27
C TYR A 209 1.52 15.27 -10.30
N GLN A 210 2.60 14.64 -9.86
CA GLN A 210 3.19 13.50 -10.56
C GLN A 210 3.67 12.48 -9.55
N LEU A 211 3.55 11.19 -9.88
CA LEU A 211 4.16 10.11 -9.12
C LEU A 211 5.54 9.80 -9.71
N MET A 212 6.57 9.77 -8.87
CA MET A 212 7.94 9.52 -9.28
C MET A 212 8.53 8.36 -8.49
N LEU A 213 8.87 7.27 -9.19
CA LEU A 213 9.56 6.14 -8.58
C LEU A 213 10.96 6.57 -8.13
N SER A 214 11.29 6.28 -6.88
CA SER A 214 12.62 6.52 -6.31
C SER A 214 13.39 5.21 -6.20
N GLU A 215 14.52 5.07 -6.89
CA GLU A 215 15.30 3.83 -6.88
C GLU A 215 16.09 3.62 -5.57
N ASP A 216 16.54 4.71 -4.94
CA ASP A 216 17.31 4.74 -3.69
C ASP A 216 16.96 6.02 -2.90
N GLY A 217 15.68 6.15 -2.55
CA GLY A 217 15.17 7.35 -1.87
C GLY A 217 15.70 7.50 -0.45
N SER A 218 15.84 6.38 0.28
CA SER A 218 16.25 6.38 1.69
C SER A 218 17.74 6.68 1.87
N GLY A 219 18.62 6.08 1.06
CA GLY A 219 20.07 6.31 1.14
C GLY A 219 20.44 7.73 0.77
N ARG A 220 19.98 8.19 -0.40
CA ARG A 220 20.24 9.56 -0.89
C ARG A 220 19.56 10.61 -0.01
N GLY A 221 18.34 10.34 0.44
CA GLY A 221 17.58 11.22 1.34
C GLY A 221 18.29 11.42 2.68
N ALA A 222 18.76 10.34 3.31
CA ALA A 222 19.49 10.42 4.58
C ALA A 222 20.78 11.25 4.45
N ALA A 223 21.55 11.04 3.37
CA ALA A 223 22.76 11.82 3.11
C ALA A 223 22.46 13.33 2.93
N LEU A 224 21.38 13.67 2.22
CA LEU A 224 20.96 15.05 2.03
C LEU A 224 20.53 15.72 3.34
N VAL A 225 19.74 15.02 4.17
CA VAL A 225 19.34 15.51 5.49
C VAL A 225 20.57 15.75 6.38
N ALA A 226 21.53 14.82 6.39
CA ALA A 226 22.78 14.99 7.14
C ALA A 226 23.60 16.20 6.66
N ALA A 227 23.68 16.41 5.34
CA ALA A 227 24.37 17.56 4.75
C ALA A 227 23.70 18.89 5.13
N VAL A 228 22.35 18.95 5.09
CA VAL A 228 21.59 20.13 5.52
C VAL A 228 21.77 20.40 7.01
N ALA A 229 21.67 19.36 7.85
CA ALA A 229 21.87 19.50 9.29
C ALA A 229 23.28 20.01 9.64
N SER A 230 24.31 19.51 8.96
CA SER A 230 25.69 19.97 9.10
C SER A 230 25.85 21.45 8.70
N ARG A 231 25.23 21.86 7.58
CA ARG A 231 25.22 23.26 7.14
C ARG A 231 24.56 24.18 8.17
N VAL A 232 23.38 23.81 8.67
CA VAL A 232 22.62 24.60 9.64
C VAL A 232 23.38 24.77 10.95
N LYS A 233 24.02 23.70 11.47
CA LYS A 233 24.89 23.79 12.65
C LYS A 233 26.03 24.80 12.45
N ARG A 234 26.69 24.73 11.29
CA ARG A 234 27.79 25.65 10.95
C ARG A 234 27.32 27.10 10.89
N GLU A 235 26.15 27.36 10.33
CA GLU A 235 25.56 28.71 10.24
C GLU A 235 25.15 29.26 11.61
N ARG A 236 24.76 28.39 12.56
CA ARG A 236 24.43 28.76 13.95
C ARG A 236 25.64 28.89 14.88
N GLY A 237 26.85 28.59 14.40
CA GLY A 237 28.07 28.63 15.21
C GLY A 237 28.17 27.53 16.27
N GLU A 238 27.32 26.52 16.18
CA GLU A 238 27.33 25.33 17.03
C GLU A 238 28.39 24.35 16.48
N LYS A 239 29.46 24.10 17.24
CA LYS A 239 30.52 23.14 16.88
C LYS A 239 30.05 21.69 17.05
#